data_AF-A0A7C3HJ78-F1
#
_entry.id   AF-A0A7C3HJ78-F1
#
_cell.length_a   1.000
_cell.length_b   1.000
_cell.length_c   1.000
_cell.angle_alpha   90.00
_cell.angle_beta   90.00
_cell.angle_gamma   90.00
#
_symmetry.space_group_name_H-M   'P 1'
#
loop_
_entity.id
_entity.type
_entity.pdbx_description
1 polymer ?
#
loop_
_entity_poly.entity_id
_entity_poly.type
_entity_poly.pdbx_seq_one_letter_code
_entity_poly.pdbx_strand_id
1 'polypeptide(L)'
;MCEMEYNLRQAPRLQRIRKGTDLLERVCREDVIMEDMEYTPTVSPEEVTAVTHGYHGDPFSILGPHQLGDDVVIRAFLPQAAATAVNVDGQEIPMQKIDEAGFYEIILPQRRLPLDYQLVIATRSGERLLHEDPYAFPPVLSDYDEYLMAEGKHQRIYDKLGAHLMELNGRAGTLFAVWAPNALRVSVIGDFNEWDGRRHPMRFHHDSGVWELFIPGLGEGALYKYEIKTRYKEYTVAKADPVAFAAELRPNTASVVWNIDKYEWQDAAWQEQGRADRNALNRPMAIYELHLGSWRRKDNNEYLSYTDLIEELIPYVQKMGFTHIELMPIAEHPFDGSWGYQVTGFFAPTSRFGAPEQFMAFVDACHQANIGVILDWVPAHFPTDQHGLSFFDGTHLYEHADPRLGTQPDWGTLVFNYGRNEVRQFLIGNALFWLDKYHIDGLRVDAV
;
A
#
# COMPACT_ATOMS: atom_id res chain seq x y z
N MET A 1 41.61 7.57 -18.49
CA MET A 1 41.84 7.42 -17.04
C MET A 1 40.83 8.29 -16.31
N CYS A 2 39.72 7.69 -15.89
CA CYS A 2 38.95 7.95 -14.68
C CYS A 2 37.57 7.30 -14.93
N GLU A 3 37.43 6.03 -14.52
CA GLU A 3 36.14 5.35 -14.43
C GLU A 3 35.40 5.91 -13.21
N MET A 4 34.13 6.28 -13.37
CA MET A 4 33.22 6.56 -12.25
C MET A 4 32.17 5.46 -12.20
N GLU A 5 32.29 4.59 -11.22
CA GLU A 5 31.32 3.57 -10.86
C GLU A 5 30.06 4.21 -10.23
N TYR A 6 28.90 3.75 -10.69
CA TYR A 6 27.59 4.05 -10.12
C TYR A 6 27.43 3.37 -8.75
N ASN A 7 27.18 4.15 -7.71
CA ASN A 7 26.98 3.67 -6.34
C ASN A 7 25.47 3.46 -6.08
N LEU A 8 25.04 2.20 -6.08
CA LEU A 8 23.71 1.75 -5.64
C LEU A 8 23.54 2.06 -4.13
N ARG A 9 22.60 2.94 -3.79
CA ARG A 9 22.29 3.29 -2.40
C ARG A 9 21.58 2.13 -1.70
N GLN A 10 22.12 1.77 -0.54
CA GLN A 10 21.67 0.68 0.33
C GLN A 10 20.34 1.04 1.02
N ALA A 11 19.40 0.08 1.02
CA ALA A 11 18.22 0.04 1.87
C ALA A 11 18.60 0.11 3.38
N PRO A 12 17.68 0.55 4.27
CA PRO A 12 18.00 0.74 5.68
C PRO A 12 18.42 -0.59 6.34
N ARG A 13 19.62 -0.59 6.94
CA ARG A 13 20.20 -1.75 7.63
C ARG A 13 19.43 -2.06 8.91
N LEU A 14 18.74 -3.19 8.93
CA LEU A 14 18.46 -3.96 10.14
C LEU A 14 19.75 -4.09 10.96
N GLN A 15 19.72 -3.71 12.24
CA GLN A 15 20.87 -3.85 13.13
C GLN A 15 21.14 -5.34 13.39
N ARG A 16 22.04 -5.93 12.58
CA ARG A 16 22.60 -7.26 12.79
C ARG A 16 23.55 -7.23 13.98
N ILE A 17 23.12 -7.78 15.11
CA ILE A 17 24.00 -8.06 16.25
C ILE A 17 24.63 -9.45 16.02
N ARG A 18 25.96 -9.51 15.89
CA ARG A 18 26.71 -10.78 15.78
C ARG A 18 26.99 -11.39 17.16
N LYS A 19 26.59 -12.66 17.30
CA LYS A 19 27.05 -13.71 18.23
C LYS A 19 27.51 -13.29 19.64
N GLY A 20 26.56 -13.36 20.57
CA GLY A 20 26.79 -13.85 21.93
C GLY A 20 26.04 -15.18 22.10
N THR A 21 26.63 -16.29 21.63
CA THR A 21 26.17 -17.65 21.95
C THR A 21 26.57 -17.95 23.40
N ASP A 22 25.72 -17.63 24.37
CA ASP A 22 25.80 -18.29 25.70
C ASP A 22 24.64 -18.05 26.69
N LEU A 23 23.55 -17.33 26.33
CA LEU A 23 22.41 -17.16 27.24
C LEU A 23 21.21 -18.08 26.95
N LEU A 24 20.88 -18.37 25.69
CA LEU A 24 19.71 -19.22 25.38
C LEU A 24 19.94 -20.72 25.61
N GLU A 25 21.19 -21.22 25.52
CA GLU A 25 21.50 -22.60 25.95
C GLU A 25 21.55 -22.74 27.47
N ARG A 26 21.78 -21.65 28.22
CA ARG A 26 21.74 -21.64 29.69
C ARG A 26 20.35 -21.50 30.27
N VAL A 27 19.42 -20.82 29.58
CA VAL A 27 18.01 -20.78 29.97
C VAL A 27 17.35 -22.18 29.88
N CYS A 28 17.94 -23.11 29.13
CA CYS A 28 17.52 -24.51 29.13
C CYS A 28 18.14 -25.38 30.25
N ARG A 29 18.96 -24.82 31.16
CA ARG A 29 19.76 -25.62 32.12
C ARG A 29 20.02 -25.02 33.50
N GLU A 30 19.22 -24.04 33.93
CA GLU A 30 19.10 -23.72 35.35
C GLU A 30 17.71 -24.14 35.83
N ASP A 31 17.70 -25.25 36.57
CA ASP A 31 16.55 -25.82 37.27
C ASP A 31 15.97 -24.80 38.27
N VAL A 32 15.18 -23.85 37.77
CA VAL A 32 14.03 -23.36 38.52
C VAL A 32 12.94 -24.37 38.25
N ILE A 33 12.73 -25.26 39.22
CA ILE A 33 11.54 -26.11 39.30
C ILE A 33 10.34 -25.15 39.40
N MET A 34 9.84 -24.71 38.25
CA MET A 34 8.43 -24.37 38.13
C MET A 34 7.73 -25.72 38.15
N GLU A 35 7.14 -26.05 39.29
CA GLU A 35 6.15 -27.13 39.39
C GLU A 35 5.20 -27.04 38.20
N ASP A 36 4.85 -28.20 37.63
CA ASP A 36 3.89 -28.42 36.55
C ASP A 36 2.52 -27.79 36.87
N MET A 37 2.43 -26.46 36.85
CA MET A 37 1.16 -25.77 36.66
C MET A 37 0.85 -25.90 35.18
N GLU A 38 -0.18 -26.69 34.85
CA GLU A 38 -0.74 -26.75 33.51
C GLU A 38 -0.99 -25.32 33.01
N TYR A 39 -0.13 -24.83 32.12
CA TYR A 39 -0.35 -23.56 31.45
C TYR A 39 -1.62 -23.72 30.63
N THR A 40 -2.71 -23.14 31.13
CA THR A 40 -4.01 -23.20 30.46
C THR A 40 -4.10 -21.99 29.54
N PRO A 41 -4.12 -22.19 28.21
CA PRO A 41 -4.24 -21.08 27.27
C PRO A 41 -5.49 -20.27 27.56
N THR A 42 -5.38 -18.94 27.47
CA THR A 42 -6.51 -18.04 27.72
C THR A 42 -7.45 -17.90 26.52
N VAL A 43 -7.01 -18.40 25.36
CA VAL A 43 -7.72 -18.41 24.07
C VAL A 43 -8.24 -19.81 23.77
N SER A 44 -9.41 -19.91 23.13
CA SER A 44 -9.98 -21.22 22.78
C SER A 44 -9.22 -21.89 21.63
N PRO A 45 -9.22 -23.24 21.55
CA PRO A 45 -8.60 -23.96 20.44
C PRO A 45 -9.16 -23.59 19.06
N GLU A 46 -10.44 -23.23 18.99
CA GLU A 46 -11.10 -22.80 17.75
C GLU A 46 -10.52 -21.50 17.23
N GLU A 47 -10.27 -20.52 18.11
CA GLU A 47 -9.68 -19.24 17.72
C GLU A 47 -8.22 -19.39 17.30
N VAL A 48 -7.45 -20.21 18.03
CA VAL A 48 -6.08 -20.58 17.63
C VAL A 48 -6.09 -21.20 16.24
N THR A 49 -6.99 -22.15 15.98
CA THR A 49 -7.13 -22.79 14.66
C THR A 49 -7.49 -21.79 13.58
N ALA A 50 -8.45 -20.89 13.84
CA ALA A 50 -8.88 -19.87 12.89
C ALA A 50 -7.74 -18.90 12.53
N VAL A 51 -6.91 -18.50 13.50
CA VAL A 51 -5.73 -17.65 13.26
C VAL A 51 -4.67 -18.42 12.46
N THR A 52 -4.26 -19.61 12.93
CA THR A 52 -3.15 -20.37 12.32
C THR A 52 -3.43 -20.82 10.89
N HIS A 53 -4.70 -21.03 10.54
CA HIS A 53 -5.15 -21.38 9.19
C HIS A 53 -5.59 -20.17 8.35
N GLY A 54 -5.52 -18.96 8.90
CA GLY A 54 -5.83 -17.72 8.17
C GLY A 54 -7.31 -17.57 7.78
N TYR A 55 -8.22 -17.92 8.69
CA TYR A 55 -9.67 -17.73 8.53
C TYR A 55 -10.26 -16.73 9.55
N HIS A 56 -9.47 -16.26 10.52
CA HIS A 56 -9.94 -15.32 11.53
C HIS A 56 -10.19 -13.93 10.91
N GLY A 57 -11.40 -13.37 11.10
CA GLY A 57 -11.83 -12.09 10.53
C GLY A 57 -11.54 -10.85 11.39
N ASP A 58 -11.24 -11.04 12.68
CA ASP A 58 -10.93 -9.96 13.63
C ASP A 58 -9.63 -10.25 14.41
N PRO A 59 -8.45 -10.22 13.75
CA PRO A 59 -7.19 -10.65 14.37
C PRO A 59 -6.85 -9.86 15.65
N PHE A 60 -7.30 -8.62 15.78
CA PHE A 60 -7.03 -7.76 16.94
C PHE A 60 -7.85 -8.12 18.19
N SER A 61 -8.87 -8.98 18.07
CA SER A 61 -9.55 -9.55 19.25
C SER A 61 -8.73 -10.67 19.91
N ILE A 62 -7.74 -11.23 19.20
CA ILE A 62 -6.94 -12.37 19.63
C ILE A 62 -5.45 -12.01 19.81
N LEU A 63 -4.86 -11.36 18.81
CA LEU A 63 -3.43 -11.04 18.72
C LEU A 63 -3.10 -9.70 19.38
N GLY A 64 -1.85 -9.58 19.83
CA GLY A 64 -1.37 -8.40 20.55
C GLY A 64 -1.67 -8.46 22.05
N PRO A 65 -1.62 -7.31 22.73
CA PRO A 65 -1.76 -7.23 24.18
C PRO A 65 -3.22 -7.02 24.60
N HIS A 66 -3.71 -7.83 25.53
CA HIS A 66 -5.06 -7.73 26.10
C HIS A 66 -5.02 -7.68 27.63
N GLN A 67 -5.91 -6.87 28.22
CA GLN A 67 -6.07 -6.83 29.67
C GLN A 67 -6.84 -8.09 30.14
N LEU A 68 -6.26 -8.85 31.08
CA LEU A 68 -6.85 -10.02 31.72
C LEU A 68 -6.87 -9.82 33.25
N GLY A 69 -7.98 -9.31 33.79
CA GLY A 69 -8.04 -8.96 35.22
C GLY A 69 -6.98 -7.90 35.57
N ASP A 70 -6.05 -8.21 36.48
CA ASP A 70 -4.91 -7.37 36.87
C ASP A 70 -3.63 -7.64 36.06
N ASP A 71 -3.70 -8.55 35.10
CA ASP A 71 -2.59 -9.03 34.29
C ASP A 71 -2.76 -8.59 32.82
N VAL A 72 -1.70 -8.71 32.02
CA VAL A 72 -1.75 -8.53 30.57
C VAL A 72 -1.39 -9.85 29.89
N VAL A 73 -2.22 -10.31 28.96
CA VAL A 73 -1.87 -11.43 28.07
C VAL A 73 -1.40 -10.87 26.73
N ILE A 74 -0.30 -11.41 26.19
CA ILE A 74 0.21 -11.07 24.86
C ILE A 74 0.17 -12.33 24.02
N ARG A 75 -0.45 -12.24 22.83
CA ARG A 75 -0.53 -13.35 21.87
C ARG A 75 0.10 -12.97 20.56
N ALA A 76 0.89 -13.87 19.98
CA ALA A 76 1.55 -13.64 18.70
C ALA A 76 1.47 -14.88 17.81
N PHE A 77 1.16 -14.68 16.53
CA PHE A 77 1.25 -15.72 15.51
C PHE A 77 2.50 -15.50 14.65
N LEU A 78 3.49 -16.37 14.85
CA LEU A 78 4.84 -16.27 14.29
C LEU A 78 5.25 -17.63 13.69
N PRO A 79 4.70 -18.03 12.53
CA PRO A 79 4.95 -19.35 11.92
C PRO A 79 6.43 -19.60 11.57
N GLN A 80 7.20 -18.52 11.37
CA GLN A 80 8.63 -18.55 11.11
C GLN A 80 9.49 -18.79 12.36
N ALA A 81 8.94 -18.61 13.56
CA ALA A 81 9.68 -18.70 14.81
C ALA A 81 9.92 -20.16 15.20
N ALA A 82 11.15 -20.46 15.66
CA ALA A 82 11.44 -21.68 16.41
C ALA A 82 11.05 -21.52 17.89
N ALA A 83 11.28 -20.33 18.44
CA ALA A 83 10.86 -19.91 19.76
C ALA A 83 10.70 -18.37 19.77
N THR A 84 9.96 -17.84 20.74
CA THR A 84 9.77 -16.40 20.90
C THR A 84 9.67 -16.00 22.37
N ALA A 85 9.98 -14.74 22.64
CA ALA A 85 9.89 -14.10 23.95
C ALA A 85 9.35 -12.68 23.78
N VAL A 86 8.83 -12.10 24.85
CA VAL A 86 8.58 -10.66 24.92
C VAL A 86 9.76 -9.97 25.60
N ASN A 87 10.20 -8.83 25.07
CA ASN A 87 11.11 -7.92 25.75
C ASN A 87 10.29 -6.78 26.35
N VAL A 88 10.20 -6.73 27.67
CA VAL A 88 9.48 -5.72 28.44
C VAL A 88 10.39 -5.21 29.56
N ASP A 89 10.49 -3.89 29.72
CA ASP A 89 11.42 -3.25 30.68
C ASP A 89 12.89 -3.70 30.54
N GLY A 90 13.30 -4.10 29.32
CA GLY A 90 14.64 -4.63 29.03
C GLY A 90 14.87 -6.08 29.47
N GLN A 91 13.81 -6.78 29.90
CA GLN A 91 13.86 -8.19 30.28
C GLN A 91 13.16 -9.06 29.23
N GLU A 92 13.82 -10.14 28.84
CA GLU A 92 13.28 -11.12 27.90
C GLU A 92 12.60 -12.25 28.65
N ILE A 93 11.30 -12.41 28.41
CA ILE A 93 10.47 -13.42 29.06
C ILE A 93 9.92 -14.36 27.97
N PRO A 94 10.30 -15.65 27.97
CA PRO A 94 9.85 -16.61 26.96
C PRO A 94 8.32 -16.73 26.89
N MET A 95 7.77 -16.79 25.68
CA MET A 95 6.35 -17.07 25.47
C MET A 95 6.12 -18.59 25.35
N GLN A 96 4.99 -19.06 25.86
CA GLN A 96 4.58 -20.45 25.73
C GLN A 96 4.08 -20.70 24.31
N LYS A 97 4.55 -21.79 23.68
CA LYS A 97 4.00 -22.25 22.40
C LYS A 97 2.68 -22.98 22.67
N ILE A 98 1.59 -22.47 22.09
CA ILE A 98 0.24 -23.01 22.25
C ILE A 98 -0.13 -23.93 21.08
N ASP A 99 0.41 -23.66 19.89
CA ASP A 99 0.20 -24.47 18.69
C ASP A 99 1.48 -24.56 17.85
N GLU A 100 1.76 -25.74 17.28
CA GLU A 100 2.96 -26.01 16.48
C GLU A 100 3.01 -25.24 15.15
N ALA A 101 1.88 -24.69 14.69
CA ALA A 101 1.84 -23.75 13.57
C ALA A 101 2.48 -22.40 13.90
N GLY A 102 2.87 -22.16 15.16
CA GLY A 102 3.58 -20.96 15.61
C GLY A 102 2.69 -19.95 16.33
N PHE A 103 1.70 -20.41 17.08
CA PHE A 103 0.91 -19.55 17.98
C PHE A 103 1.55 -19.55 19.38
N TYR A 104 1.79 -18.36 19.92
CA TYR A 104 2.45 -18.18 21.21
C TYR A 104 1.63 -17.27 22.13
N GLU A 105 1.69 -17.52 23.43
CA GLU A 105 1.00 -16.74 24.45
C GLU A 105 1.92 -16.52 25.68
N ILE A 106 1.78 -15.37 26.33
CA ILE A 106 2.37 -15.12 27.64
C ILE A 106 1.43 -14.27 28.49
N ILE A 107 1.35 -14.58 29.79
CA ILE A 107 0.63 -13.77 30.78
C ILE A 107 1.68 -13.05 31.63
N LEU A 108 1.64 -11.72 31.61
CA LEU A 108 2.47 -10.83 32.40
C LEU A 108 1.69 -10.38 33.63
N PRO A 109 2.04 -10.85 34.84
CA PRO A 109 1.29 -10.55 36.03
C PRO A 109 1.44 -9.08 36.45
N GLN A 110 0.38 -8.51 37.00
CA GLN A 110 0.36 -7.15 37.57
C GLN A 110 0.79 -6.06 36.58
N ARG A 111 0.36 -6.18 35.33
CA ARG A 111 0.60 -5.19 34.26
C ARG A 111 -0.71 -4.56 33.78
N ARG A 112 -0.61 -3.35 33.24
CA ARG A 112 -1.74 -2.59 32.67
C ARG A 112 -1.41 -2.11 31.27
N LEU A 113 -2.43 -2.00 30.43
CA LEU A 113 -2.34 -1.31 29.14
C LEU A 113 -2.44 0.22 29.32
N PRO A 114 -1.78 1.01 28.46
CA PRO A 114 -0.88 0.58 27.38
C PRO A 114 0.46 0.04 27.94
N LEU A 115 1.02 -0.96 27.26
CA LEU A 115 2.28 -1.60 27.63
C LEU A 115 3.25 -1.51 26.45
N ASP A 116 4.44 -0.95 26.68
CA ASP A 116 5.53 -0.95 25.69
C ASP A 116 6.32 -2.25 25.80
N TYR A 117 6.42 -2.98 24.70
CA TYR A 117 7.16 -4.24 24.61
C TYR A 117 7.55 -4.51 23.15
N GLN A 118 8.48 -5.44 22.97
CA GLN A 118 8.89 -5.94 21.66
C GLN A 118 8.84 -7.46 21.64
N LEU A 119 8.58 -8.05 20.49
CA LEU A 119 8.72 -9.48 20.25
C LEU A 119 10.17 -9.81 19.91
N VAL A 120 10.73 -10.80 20.59
CA VAL A 120 12.01 -11.42 20.27
C VAL A 120 11.74 -12.71 19.53
N ILE A 121 12.15 -12.78 18.27
CA ILE A 121 11.92 -13.93 17.39
C ILE A 121 13.26 -14.66 17.19
N ALA A 122 13.34 -15.90 17.67
CA ALA A 122 14.40 -16.82 17.28
C ALA A 122 13.92 -17.62 16.05
N THR A 123 14.47 -17.33 14.88
CA THR A 123 14.08 -18.01 13.64
C THR A 123 14.66 -19.43 13.58
N ARG A 124 14.10 -20.28 12.73
CA ARG A 124 14.62 -21.64 12.50
C ARG A 124 16.03 -21.67 11.89
N SER A 125 16.48 -20.57 11.28
CA SER A 125 17.85 -20.41 10.77
C SER A 125 18.85 -19.98 11.85
N GLY A 126 18.39 -19.75 13.09
CA GLY A 126 19.23 -19.29 14.21
C GLY A 126 19.46 -17.78 14.23
N GLU A 127 18.74 -17.02 13.41
CA GLU A 127 18.72 -15.56 13.53
C GLU A 127 17.84 -15.13 14.70
N ARG A 128 18.23 -14.03 15.34
CA ARG A 128 17.48 -13.43 16.43
C ARG A 128 17.07 -12.03 16.03
N LEU A 129 15.77 -11.79 15.98
CA LEU A 129 15.19 -10.55 15.50
C LEU A 129 14.36 -9.90 16.62
N LEU A 130 14.50 -8.59 16.76
CA LEU A 130 13.68 -7.77 17.63
C LEU A 130 12.64 -7.06 16.77
N HIS A 131 11.38 -7.25 17.08
CA HIS A 131 10.25 -6.76 16.28
C HIS A 131 9.26 -6.03 17.16
N GLU A 132 8.77 -4.90 16.69
CA GLU A 132 7.54 -4.30 17.22
C GLU A 132 6.35 -5.18 16.84
N ASP A 133 5.36 -5.30 17.73
CA ASP A 133 4.14 -6.06 17.46
C ASP A 133 3.12 -5.19 16.70
N PRO A 134 2.75 -5.53 15.44
CA PRO A 134 1.73 -4.79 14.69
C PRO A 134 0.37 -4.70 15.41
N TYR A 135 0.06 -5.68 16.27
CA TYR A 135 -1.22 -5.77 16.96
C TYR A 135 -1.26 -5.00 18.29
N ALA A 136 -0.15 -4.37 18.69
CA ALA A 136 -0.11 -3.49 19.86
C ALA A 136 -0.61 -2.05 19.58
N PHE A 137 -0.85 -1.71 18.31
CA PHE A 137 -1.18 -0.34 17.90
C PHE A 137 -2.70 -0.10 17.81
N PRO A 138 -3.18 1.09 18.25
CA PRO A 138 -4.59 1.48 18.15
C PRO A 138 -5.01 1.69 16.68
N PRO A 139 -6.33 1.74 16.40
CA PRO A 139 -6.78 2.09 15.06
C PRO A 139 -6.36 3.52 14.70
N VAL A 140 -6.16 3.79 13.40
CA VAL A 140 -5.78 5.13 12.92
C VAL A 140 -6.94 5.82 12.24
N LEU A 141 -7.79 5.09 11.52
CA LEU A 141 -9.02 5.63 10.97
C LEU A 141 -9.95 6.09 12.10
N SER A 142 -10.46 7.33 11.95
CA SER A 142 -11.43 7.89 12.90
C SER A 142 -12.86 7.59 12.48
N ASP A 143 -13.79 7.58 13.44
CA ASP A 143 -15.24 7.43 13.18
C ASP A 143 -15.75 8.43 12.12
N TYR A 144 -15.16 9.63 12.08
CA TYR A 144 -15.52 10.65 11.09
C TYR A 144 -15.02 10.31 9.68
N ASP A 145 -13.80 9.75 9.56
CA ASP A 145 -13.29 9.26 8.28
C ASP A 145 -14.18 8.13 7.76
N GLU A 146 -14.53 7.17 8.62
CA GLU A 146 -15.41 6.06 8.28
C GLU A 146 -16.79 6.51 7.80
N TYR A 147 -17.40 7.46 8.52
CA TYR A 147 -18.67 8.06 8.12
C TYR A 147 -18.60 8.71 6.73
N LEU A 148 -17.55 9.49 6.46
CA LEU A 148 -17.37 10.12 5.15
C LEU A 148 -17.09 9.12 4.03
N MET A 149 -16.43 8.00 4.33
CA MET A 149 -16.20 6.89 3.39
C MET A 149 -17.52 6.22 3.03
N ALA A 150 -18.32 5.80 4.02
CA ALA A 150 -19.61 5.13 3.82
C ALA A 150 -20.60 6.01 3.02
N GLU A 151 -20.59 7.32 3.27
CA GLU A 151 -21.44 8.29 2.56
C GLU A 151 -20.91 8.66 1.15
N GLY A 152 -19.70 8.22 0.79
CA GLY A 152 -19.06 8.57 -0.49
C GLY A 152 -18.72 10.05 -0.60
N LYS A 153 -18.40 10.72 0.53
CA LYS A 153 -18.16 12.17 0.64
C LYS A 153 -16.71 12.55 0.97
N HIS A 154 -15.88 11.59 1.35
CA HIS A 154 -14.43 11.77 1.53
C HIS A 154 -13.70 12.05 0.19
N GLN A 155 -13.54 13.33 -0.18
CA GLN A 155 -12.92 13.73 -1.45
C GLN A 155 -11.41 13.45 -1.54
N ARG A 156 -10.72 13.41 -0.39
CA ARG A 156 -9.28 13.11 -0.30
C ARG A 156 -9.04 11.68 0.18
N ILE A 157 -9.78 10.72 -0.38
CA ILE A 157 -9.75 9.32 0.06
C ILE A 157 -8.32 8.72 0.04
N TYR A 158 -7.49 9.24 -0.86
CA TYR A 158 -6.07 8.89 -0.98
C TYR A 158 -5.23 9.31 0.24
N ASP A 159 -5.67 10.21 1.11
CA ASP A 159 -4.96 10.52 2.36
C ASP A 159 -5.19 9.44 3.44
N LYS A 160 -6.11 8.49 3.19
CA LYS A 160 -6.57 7.50 4.18
C LYS A 160 -6.42 6.06 3.70
N LEU A 161 -6.84 5.78 2.47
CA LEU A 161 -6.62 4.48 1.81
C LEU A 161 -5.25 4.45 1.16
N GLY A 162 -4.74 3.24 0.93
CA GLY A 162 -3.41 3.02 0.38
C GLY A 162 -2.39 2.65 1.46
N ALA A 163 -1.12 2.92 1.18
CA ALA A 163 -0.01 2.73 2.10
C ALA A 163 0.63 4.08 2.47
N HIS A 164 0.59 4.43 3.75
CA HIS A 164 1.02 5.73 4.29
C HIS A 164 2.16 5.56 5.29
N LEU A 165 3.30 6.18 5.01
CA LEU A 165 4.39 6.26 5.96
C LEU A 165 4.01 7.21 7.09
N MET A 166 4.11 6.72 8.32
CA MET A 166 3.79 7.52 9.49
C MET A 166 4.53 7.06 10.74
N GLU A 167 4.46 7.88 11.78
CA GLU A 167 4.94 7.53 13.12
C GLU A 167 3.74 7.39 14.06
N LEU A 168 3.65 6.25 14.74
CA LEU A 168 2.62 5.97 15.73
C LEU A 168 3.29 5.54 17.03
N ASN A 169 2.97 6.21 18.14
CA ASN A 169 3.59 5.98 19.46
C ASN A 169 5.14 5.95 19.43
N GLY A 170 5.76 6.85 18.67
CA GLY A 170 7.22 6.93 18.55
C GLY A 170 7.86 5.87 17.64
N ARG A 171 7.05 5.06 16.93
CA ARG A 171 7.52 4.02 16.01
C ARG A 171 7.16 4.39 14.59
N ALA A 172 8.17 4.56 13.74
CA ALA A 172 7.98 4.72 12.31
C ALA A 172 7.52 3.41 11.67
N GLY A 173 6.62 3.49 10.70
CA GLY A 173 6.11 2.33 9.97
C GLY A 173 5.21 2.76 8.82
N THR A 174 4.43 1.81 8.33
CA THR A 174 3.46 2.04 7.25
C THR A 174 2.06 1.62 7.71
N LEU A 175 1.09 2.53 7.60
CA LEU A 175 -0.32 2.22 7.72
C LEU A 175 -0.84 1.77 6.35
N PHE A 176 -1.50 0.62 6.32
CA PHE A 176 -2.20 0.10 5.15
C PHE A 176 -3.69 0.20 5.38
N ALA A 177 -4.44 0.64 4.37
CA ALA A 177 -5.90 0.65 4.41
C ALA A 177 -6.53 0.35 3.04
N VAL A 178 -7.50 -0.57 3.00
CA VAL A 178 -8.15 -1.00 1.75
C VAL A 178 -9.63 -1.32 1.94
N TRP A 179 -10.45 -0.88 1.00
CA TRP A 179 -11.89 -1.16 1.00
C TRP A 179 -12.19 -2.54 0.40
N ALA A 180 -12.73 -3.44 1.22
CA ALA A 180 -13.08 -4.82 0.84
C ALA A 180 -14.18 -5.39 1.75
N PRO A 181 -15.40 -4.82 1.72
CA PRO A 181 -16.45 -5.06 2.73
C PRO A 181 -16.92 -6.52 2.80
N ASN A 182 -16.80 -7.28 1.71
CA ASN A 182 -17.27 -8.67 1.65
C ASN A 182 -16.16 -9.70 1.93
N ALA A 183 -14.93 -9.24 2.21
CA ALA A 183 -13.85 -10.12 2.55
C ALA A 183 -14.15 -10.87 3.87
N LEU A 184 -13.68 -12.11 3.95
CA LEU A 184 -13.58 -12.85 5.21
C LEU A 184 -12.35 -12.35 6.00
N ARG A 185 -11.25 -12.10 5.28
CA ARG A 185 -9.99 -11.61 5.83
C ARG A 185 -9.20 -10.91 4.74
N VAL A 186 -8.56 -9.81 5.09
CA VAL A 186 -7.53 -9.17 4.26
C VAL A 186 -6.22 -9.19 5.01
N SER A 187 -5.12 -9.44 4.30
CA SER A 187 -3.78 -9.40 4.86
C SER A 187 -2.83 -8.62 3.97
N VAL A 188 -1.88 -7.89 4.56
CA VAL A 188 -0.78 -7.29 3.81
C VAL A 188 0.28 -8.37 3.56
N ILE A 189 0.65 -8.60 2.30
CA ILE A 189 1.68 -9.56 1.91
C ILE A 189 2.79 -8.87 1.14
N GLY A 190 4.03 -9.32 1.32
CA GLY A 190 5.20 -8.77 0.64
C GLY A 190 6.48 -9.49 1.03
N ASP A 191 7.62 -9.00 0.55
CA ASP A 191 8.92 -9.63 0.83
C ASP A 191 9.22 -9.73 2.34
N PHE A 192 8.78 -8.72 3.12
CA PHE A 192 8.97 -8.64 4.57
C PHE A 192 8.27 -9.76 5.35
N ASN A 193 7.33 -10.48 4.73
CA ASN A 193 6.62 -11.60 5.33
C ASN A 193 6.59 -12.85 4.44
N GLU A 194 7.49 -12.93 3.46
CA GLU A 194 7.61 -14.04 2.50
C GLU A 194 6.31 -14.29 1.73
N TRP A 195 5.53 -13.23 1.50
CA TRP A 195 4.24 -13.28 0.84
C TRP A 195 3.20 -14.19 1.52
N ASP A 196 3.36 -14.49 2.82
CA ASP A 196 2.43 -15.32 3.60
C ASP A 196 1.33 -14.47 4.25
N GLY A 197 0.12 -14.55 3.68
CA GLY A 197 -1.02 -13.79 4.17
C GLY A 197 -1.49 -14.17 5.56
N ARG A 198 -0.98 -15.22 6.20
CA ARG A 198 -1.36 -15.52 7.60
C ARG A 198 -0.63 -14.63 8.61
N ARG A 199 0.46 -13.95 8.22
CA ARG A 199 1.35 -13.22 9.16
C ARG A 199 0.88 -11.82 9.51
N HIS A 200 0.22 -11.12 8.58
CA HIS A 200 -0.23 -9.73 8.77
C HIS A 200 -1.71 -9.53 8.37
N PRO A 201 -2.67 -10.30 8.92
CA PRO A 201 -4.09 -10.01 8.79
C PRO A 201 -4.46 -8.63 9.36
N MET A 202 -5.38 -7.95 8.68
CA MET A 202 -5.79 -6.58 8.95
C MET A 202 -7.03 -6.54 9.86
N ARG A 203 -7.25 -5.42 10.55
CA ARG A 203 -8.48 -5.12 11.29
C ARG A 203 -9.60 -4.74 10.34
N PHE A 204 -10.82 -5.19 10.59
CA PHE A 204 -11.99 -4.76 9.81
C PHE A 204 -12.77 -3.65 10.52
N HIS A 205 -13.09 -2.61 9.77
CA HIS A 205 -13.92 -1.48 10.18
C HIS A 205 -15.33 -1.63 9.62
N HIS A 206 -16.28 -1.96 10.51
CA HIS A 206 -17.61 -2.41 10.12
C HIS A 206 -18.46 -1.30 9.46
N ASP A 207 -18.29 -0.05 9.87
CA ASP A 207 -19.13 1.06 9.41
C ASP A 207 -18.74 1.54 8.00
N SER A 208 -17.46 1.37 7.63
CA SER A 208 -16.91 1.76 6.34
C SER A 208 -16.63 0.60 5.38
N GLY A 209 -16.49 -0.63 5.89
CA GLY A 209 -16.07 -1.78 5.10
C GLY A 209 -14.57 -1.78 4.74
N VAL A 210 -13.78 -0.96 5.44
CA VAL A 210 -12.34 -0.81 5.22
C VAL A 210 -11.57 -1.77 6.13
N TRP A 211 -10.45 -2.26 5.65
CA TRP A 211 -9.48 -3.02 6.43
C TRP A 211 -8.27 -2.14 6.69
N GLU A 212 -7.72 -2.13 7.91
CA GLU A 212 -6.49 -1.40 8.23
C GLU A 212 -5.45 -2.23 9.00
N LEU A 213 -4.17 -1.89 8.83
CA LEU A 213 -3.08 -2.42 9.67
C LEU A 213 -1.88 -1.46 9.63
N PHE A 214 -1.36 -1.10 10.80
CA PHE A 214 -0.07 -0.45 10.92
C PHE A 214 1.03 -1.50 11.07
N ILE A 215 2.02 -1.49 10.18
CA ILE A 215 3.19 -2.37 10.25
C ILE A 215 4.41 -1.54 10.65
N PRO A 216 4.85 -1.62 11.91
CA PRO A 216 6.02 -0.89 12.40
C PRO A 216 7.30 -1.35 11.70
N GLY A 217 8.21 -0.41 11.43
CA GLY A 217 9.50 -0.64 10.79
C GLY A 217 9.45 -0.88 9.28
N LEU A 218 8.26 -0.99 8.68
CA LEU A 218 8.11 -1.10 7.23
C LEU A 218 8.15 0.31 6.61
N GLY A 219 9.07 0.52 5.67
CA GLY A 219 9.36 1.83 5.10
C GLY A 219 9.17 1.92 3.58
N GLU A 220 9.54 3.08 3.03
CA GLU A 220 9.49 3.37 1.60
C GLU A 220 10.25 2.32 0.76
N GLY A 221 9.70 1.97 -0.39
CA GLY A 221 10.24 0.98 -1.31
C GLY A 221 9.82 -0.46 -1.03
N ALA A 222 9.12 -0.73 0.08
CA ALA A 222 8.59 -2.05 0.37
C ALA A 222 7.56 -2.48 -0.70
N LEU A 223 7.77 -3.65 -1.30
CA LEU A 223 6.81 -4.29 -2.19
C LEU A 223 5.69 -4.93 -1.38
N TYR A 224 4.44 -4.70 -1.78
CA TYR A 224 3.29 -5.31 -1.13
C TYR A 224 2.10 -5.55 -2.07
N LYS A 225 1.21 -6.42 -1.61
CA LYS A 225 -0.14 -6.66 -2.13
C LYS A 225 -1.08 -6.91 -0.96
N TYR A 226 -2.38 -6.91 -1.25
CA TYR A 226 -3.39 -7.44 -0.33
C TYR A 226 -3.76 -8.87 -0.70
N GLU A 227 -3.58 -9.83 0.21
CA GLU A 227 -4.22 -11.14 0.09
C GLU A 227 -5.64 -11.03 0.62
N ILE A 228 -6.61 -11.14 -0.28
CA ILE A 228 -8.03 -11.07 0.05
C ILE A 228 -8.61 -12.47 -0.01
N LYS A 229 -9.08 -12.94 1.14
CA LYS A 229 -9.85 -14.17 1.28
C LYS A 229 -11.31 -13.79 1.43
N THR A 230 -12.17 -14.24 0.53
CA THR A 230 -13.58 -13.86 0.55
C THR A 230 -14.46 -14.86 1.29
N ARG A 231 -15.61 -14.38 1.75
CA ARG A 231 -16.68 -15.21 2.34
C ARG A 231 -17.39 -16.08 1.29
N TYR A 232 -17.24 -15.73 0.01
CA TYR A 232 -17.99 -16.33 -1.08
C TYR A 232 -17.07 -17.13 -2.02
N LYS A 233 -17.57 -18.25 -2.54
CA LYS A 233 -16.93 -19.01 -3.64
C LYS A 233 -15.49 -19.50 -3.37
N GLU A 234 -15.07 -19.60 -2.10
CA GLU A 234 -13.72 -20.06 -1.69
C GLU A 234 -12.58 -19.33 -2.43
N TYR A 235 -12.80 -18.06 -2.77
CA TYR A 235 -11.87 -17.28 -3.56
C TYR A 235 -10.81 -16.63 -2.65
N THR A 236 -9.54 -16.78 -3.04
CA THR A 236 -8.39 -16.11 -2.42
C THR A 236 -7.53 -15.54 -3.53
N VAL A 237 -7.15 -14.27 -3.41
CA VAL A 237 -6.44 -13.55 -4.46
C VAL A 237 -5.45 -12.56 -3.86
N ALA A 238 -4.31 -12.37 -4.54
CA ALA A 238 -3.40 -11.27 -4.27
C ALA A 238 -3.72 -10.09 -5.20
N LYS A 239 -4.10 -8.96 -4.62
CA LYS A 239 -4.46 -7.72 -5.31
C LYS A 239 -3.38 -6.67 -5.17
N ALA A 240 -3.11 -5.93 -6.24
CA ALA A 240 -2.44 -4.65 -6.14
C ALA A 240 -3.34 -3.69 -5.34
N ASP A 241 -2.73 -2.75 -4.62
CA ASP A 241 -3.47 -1.72 -3.90
C ASP A 241 -4.17 -0.78 -4.89
N PRO A 242 -5.52 -0.64 -4.83
CA PRO A 242 -6.28 0.28 -5.67
C PRO A 242 -5.79 1.73 -5.59
N VAL A 243 -5.21 2.12 -4.47
CA VAL A 243 -4.75 3.48 -4.12
C VAL A 243 -3.23 3.49 -3.90
N ALA A 244 -2.49 2.60 -4.58
CA ALA A 244 -1.03 2.62 -4.59
C ALA A 244 -0.50 3.92 -5.21
N PHE A 245 0.52 4.52 -4.59
CA PHE A 245 1.24 5.67 -5.15
C PHE A 245 2.41 5.30 -6.06
N ALA A 246 2.84 4.04 -6.02
CA ALA A 246 3.86 3.49 -6.90
C ALA A 246 3.62 1.99 -7.13
N ALA A 247 4.15 1.46 -8.23
CA ALA A 247 4.00 0.07 -8.65
C ALA A 247 5.32 -0.48 -9.21
N GLU A 248 5.46 -1.80 -9.20
CA GLU A 248 6.54 -2.48 -9.93
C GLU A 248 6.42 -2.27 -11.45
N LEU A 249 7.56 -2.38 -12.14
CA LEU A 249 7.57 -2.41 -13.60
C LEU A 249 6.86 -3.67 -14.12
N ARG A 250 5.87 -3.47 -14.99
CA ARG A 250 5.17 -4.56 -15.68
C ARG A 250 6.17 -5.53 -16.37
N PRO A 251 5.92 -6.85 -16.35
CA PRO A 251 4.66 -7.51 -15.99
C PRO A 251 4.48 -7.79 -14.49
N ASN A 252 5.39 -7.33 -13.64
CA ASN A 252 5.18 -7.41 -12.21
C ASN A 252 4.03 -6.49 -11.76
N THR A 253 3.45 -6.78 -10.60
CA THR A 253 2.15 -6.22 -10.20
C THR A 253 2.05 -5.86 -8.71
N ALA A 254 3.14 -5.93 -7.95
CA ALA A 254 3.09 -5.43 -6.57
C ALA A 254 3.02 -3.90 -6.55
N SER A 255 2.31 -3.41 -5.54
CA SER A 255 2.35 -2.01 -5.16
C SER A 255 3.63 -1.75 -4.37
N VAL A 256 4.06 -0.49 -4.34
CA VAL A 256 5.27 -0.07 -3.62
C VAL A 256 4.87 1.00 -2.60
N VAL A 257 5.29 0.83 -1.35
CA VAL A 257 5.14 1.88 -0.32
C VAL A 257 5.94 3.10 -0.76
N TRP A 258 5.31 4.26 -0.89
CA TRP A 258 5.95 5.46 -1.41
C TRP A 258 5.63 6.69 -0.57
N ASN A 259 6.62 7.53 -0.31
CA ASN A 259 6.36 8.84 0.27
C ASN A 259 5.98 9.81 -0.85
N ILE A 260 4.68 10.07 -1.01
CA ILE A 260 4.18 10.97 -2.07
C ILE A 260 4.53 12.44 -1.82
N ASP A 261 4.78 12.83 -0.58
CA ASP A 261 4.97 14.24 -0.19
C ASP A 261 6.45 14.67 -0.12
N LYS A 262 7.38 13.86 -0.63
CA LYS A 262 8.84 14.12 -0.53
C LYS A 262 9.40 15.08 -1.59
N TYR A 263 8.65 15.40 -2.64
CA TYR A 263 9.12 16.27 -3.72
C TYR A 263 8.89 17.74 -3.38
N GLU A 264 9.90 18.58 -3.60
CA GLU A 264 9.83 20.03 -3.39
C GLU A 264 9.58 20.74 -4.73
N TRP A 265 8.37 21.25 -4.91
CA TRP A 265 7.92 21.95 -6.11
C TRP A 265 8.54 23.35 -6.26
N GLN A 266 8.80 23.76 -7.49
CA GLN A 266 9.30 25.09 -7.87
C GLN A 266 8.32 25.87 -8.78
N ASP A 267 7.06 25.46 -8.83
CA ASP A 267 6.03 26.00 -9.72
C ASP A 267 5.06 26.99 -9.03
N ALA A 268 5.41 27.54 -7.86
CA ALA A 268 4.52 28.42 -7.10
C ALA A 268 3.98 29.60 -7.94
N ALA A 269 4.83 30.21 -8.78
CA ALA A 269 4.41 31.28 -9.69
C ALA A 269 3.37 30.82 -10.72
N TRP A 270 3.47 29.56 -11.19
CA TRP A 270 2.47 28.96 -12.07
C TRP A 270 1.16 28.73 -11.30
N GLN A 271 1.19 28.07 -10.14
CA GLN A 271 -0.01 27.75 -9.37
C GLN A 271 -0.79 28.99 -8.92
N GLU A 272 -0.11 29.99 -8.37
CA GLU A 272 -0.76 31.15 -7.76
C GLU A 272 -1.27 32.18 -8.79
N GLN A 273 -0.55 32.37 -9.89
CA GLN A 273 -0.73 33.53 -10.77
C GLN A 273 -0.99 33.13 -12.23
N GLY A 274 -0.46 31.99 -12.67
CA GLY A 274 -0.47 31.58 -14.07
C GLY A 274 -1.61 30.66 -14.44
N ARG A 275 -1.89 29.63 -13.64
CA ARG A 275 -2.72 28.49 -14.01
C ARG A 275 -4.16 28.87 -14.37
N ALA A 276 -4.85 29.59 -13.48
CA ALA A 276 -6.24 29.98 -13.69
C ALA A 276 -6.42 30.90 -14.91
N ASP A 277 -5.48 31.83 -15.13
CA ASP A 277 -5.50 32.71 -16.30
C ASP A 277 -5.25 31.92 -17.58
N ARG A 278 -4.22 31.07 -17.61
CA ARG A 278 -3.82 30.28 -18.79
C ARG A 278 -4.87 29.26 -19.23
N ASN A 279 -5.59 28.67 -18.28
CA ASN A 279 -6.67 27.73 -18.55
C ASN A 279 -8.02 28.42 -18.78
N ALA A 280 -8.09 29.76 -18.74
CA ALA A 280 -9.32 30.47 -19.01
C ALA A 280 -9.76 30.27 -20.46
N LEU A 281 -11.07 30.11 -20.67
CA LEU A 281 -11.67 29.80 -21.98
C LEU A 281 -11.40 30.85 -23.08
N ASN A 282 -10.93 32.04 -22.69
CA ASN A 282 -10.59 33.14 -23.59
C ASN A 282 -9.08 33.30 -23.86
N ARG A 283 -8.25 32.37 -23.37
CA ARG A 283 -6.81 32.31 -23.67
C ARG A 283 -6.52 31.35 -24.84
N PRO A 284 -5.37 31.55 -25.53
CA PRO A 284 -4.96 30.60 -26.56
C PRO A 284 -4.67 29.22 -25.94
N MET A 285 -5.23 28.18 -26.53
CA MET A 285 -4.99 26.79 -26.16
C MET A 285 -4.61 26.00 -27.41
N ALA A 286 -3.30 25.82 -27.60
CA ALA A 286 -2.72 24.90 -28.57
C ALA A 286 -2.09 23.74 -27.82
N ILE A 287 -2.61 22.53 -28.05
CA ILE A 287 -2.26 21.31 -27.32
C ILE A 287 -1.41 20.41 -28.21
N TYR A 288 -0.30 19.92 -27.68
CA TYR A 288 0.51 18.86 -28.28
C TYR A 288 0.20 17.54 -27.58
N GLU A 289 -0.67 16.72 -28.18
CA GLU A 289 -1.00 15.38 -27.69
C GLU A 289 0.16 14.41 -27.96
N LEU A 290 0.51 13.57 -26.97
CA LEU A 290 1.54 12.55 -27.14
C LEU A 290 1.36 11.31 -26.26
N HIS A 291 1.89 10.20 -26.75
CA HIS A 291 2.16 9.00 -25.98
C HIS A 291 3.63 8.99 -25.54
N LEU A 292 3.90 9.07 -24.23
CA LEU A 292 5.28 9.12 -23.70
C LEU A 292 6.12 7.91 -24.15
N GLY A 293 5.49 6.73 -24.22
CA GLY A 293 6.17 5.50 -24.61
C GLY A 293 6.50 5.39 -26.11
N SER A 294 6.10 6.34 -26.96
CA SER A 294 6.39 6.27 -28.41
C SER A 294 6.72 7.61 -29.07
N TRP A 295 6.69 8.72 -28.32
CA TRP A 295 7.15 10.02 -28.82
C TRP A 295 8.60 9.95 -29.33
N ARG A 296 9.48 9.35 -28.53
CA ARG A 296 10.87 9.04 -28.90
C ARG A 296 11.38 7.87 -28.06
N ARG A 297 12.35 7.15 -28.59
CA ARG A 297 13.06 6.05 -27.93
C ARG A 297 14.55 6.33 -27.92
N LYS A 298 15.25 5.83 -26.90
CA LYS A 298 16.71 5.80 -26.90
C LYS A 298 17.22 4.77 -27.91
N ASP A 299 18.53 4.72 -28.06
CA ASP A 299 19.20 3.60 -28.71
C ASP A 299 18.72 2.26 -28.10
N ASN A 300 18.65 1.22 -28.91
CA ASN A 300 18.12 -0.11 -28.52
C ASN A 300 16.62 -0.14 -28.15
N ASN A 301 15.83 0.86 -28.56
CA ASN A 301 14.37 0.92 -28.35
C ASN A 301 13.94 1.05 -26.87
N GLU A 302 14.84 1.53 -26.00
CA GLU A 302 14.53 1.81 -24.60
C GLU A 302 13.62 3.04 -24.46
N TYR A 303 12.82 3.05 -23.39
CA TYR A 303 11.99 4.19 -23.03
C TYR A 303 12.85 5.40 -22.65
N LEU A 304 12.35 6.60 -22.96
CA LEU A 304 12.78 7.79 -22.25
C LEU A 304 12.23 7.76 -20.83
N SER A 305 13.05 8.12 -19.85
CA SER A 305 12.58 8.40 -18.50
C SER A 305 11.90 9.77 -18.45
N TYR A 306 11.15 10.04 -17.37
CA TYR A 306 10.61 11.38 -17.12
C TYR A 306 11.71 12.45 -17.11
N THR A 307 12.92 12.12 -16.63
CA THR A 307 14.06 13.03 -16.66
C THR A 307 14.57 13.29 -18.08
N ASP A 308 14.64 12.26 -18.94
CA ASP A 308 15.03 12.49 -20.34
C ASP A 308 13.98 13.34 -21.08
N LEU A 309 12.69 13.16 -20.76
CA LEU A 309 11.60 13.94 -21.33
C LEU A 309 11.69 15.43 -20.95
N ILE A 310 12.19 15.78 -19.76
CA ILE A 310 12.45 17.17 -19.38
C ILE A 310 13.43 17.82 -20.37
N GLU A 311 14.53 17.14 -20.69
CA GLU A 311 15.59 17.67 -21.54
C GLU A 311 15.22 17.69 -23.04
N GLU A 312 14.42 16.73 -23.49
CA GLU A 312 14.14 16.55 -24.91
C GLU A 312 12.78 17.07 -25.35
N LEU A 313 11.71 16.76 -24.60
CA LEU A 313 10.34 17.08 -25.01
C LEU A 313 10.01 18.54 -24.72
N ILE A 314 10.34 19.06 -23.53
CA ILE A 314 9.95 20.41 -23.13
C ILE A 314 10.54 21.47 -24.07
N PRO A 315 11.85 21.46 -24.41
CA PRO A 315 12.40 22.43 -25.36
C PRO A 315 11.81 22.29 -26.77
N TYR A 316 11.44 21.08 -27.17
CA TYR A 316 10.78 20.83 -28.45
C TYR A 316 9.39 21.49 -28.48
N VAL A 317 8.56 21.26 -27.46
CA VAL A 317 7.21 21.83 -27.34
C VAL A 317 7.28 23.36 -27.28
N GLN A 318 8.20 23.93 -26.50
CA GLN A 318 8.43 25.37 -26.46
C GLN A 318 8.82 25.95 -27.82
N LYS A 319 9.77 25.31 -28.52
CA LYS A 319 10.20 25.74 -29.87
C LYS A 319 9.05 25.72 -30.88
N MET A 320 8.16 24.74 -30.77
CA MET A 320 6.99 24.60 -31.63
C MET A 320 5.86 25.59 -31.28
N GLY A 321 5.92 26.22 -30.10
CA GLY A 321 4.99 27.27 -29.68
C GLY A 321 3.65 26.75 -29.14
N PHE A 322 3.59 25.49 -28.68
CA PHE A 322 2.41 24.97 -28.00
C PHE A 322 2.30 25.54 -26.58
N THR A 323 1.06 25.65 -26.11
CA THR A 323 0.73 26.16 -24.76
C THR A 323 0.58 25.05 -23.73
N HIS A 324 0.22 23.85 -24.20
CA HIS A 324 -0.07 22.70 -23.37
C HIS A 324 0.48 21.44 -24.02
N ILE A 325 0.81 20.46 -23.20
CA ILE A 325 0.92 19.07 -23.60
C ILE A 325 -0.30 18.30 -23.10
N GLU A 326 -0.79 17.35 -23.89
CA GLU A 326 -1.79 16.37 -23.44
C GLU A 326 -1.16 14.99 -23.46
N LEU A 327 -1.06 14.39 -22.29
CA LEU A 327 -0.52 13.06 -22.13
C LEU A 327 -1.65 12.04 -22.30
N MET A 328 -1.46 11.10 -23.22
CA MET A 328 -2.18 9.83 -23.16
C MET A 328 -1.99 9.17 -21.78
N PRO A 329 -2.89 8.27 -21.33
CA PRO A 329 -2.94 7.90 -19.92
C PRO A 329 -1.61 7.40 -19.36
N ILE A 330 -1.15 8.07 -18.30
CA ILE A 330 0.09 7.73 -17.59
C ILE A 330 -0.14 6.93 -16.31
N ALA A 331 -1.39 6.76 -15.88
CA ALA A 331 -1.72 5.86 -14.78
C ALA A 331 -1.25 4.43 -15.07
N GLU A 332 -0.85 3.67 -14.04
CA GLU A 332 -0.24 2.36 -14.23
C GLU A 332 -1.18 1.38 -14.94
N HIS A 333 -0.66 0.74 -15.99
CA HIS A 333 -1.40 -0.14 -16.88
C HIS A 333 -0.54 -1.35 -17.28
N PRO A 334 -1.10 -2.56 -17.42
CA PRO A 334 -0.31 -3.78 -17.58
C PRO A 334 0.20 -4.00 -19.01
N PHE A 335 -0.43 -3.39 -20.01
CA PHE A 335 -0.17 -3.70 -21.42
C PHE A 335 0.08 -2.45 -22.26
N ASP A 336 1.26 -2.35 -22.89
CA ASP A 336 1.65 -1.20 -23.73
C ASP A 336 0.70 -0.99 -24.92
N GLY A 337 0.17 -2.07 -25.49
CA GLY A 337 -0.72 -1.99 -26.65
C GLY A 337 -2.09 -1.37 -26.35
N SER A 338 -2.42 -1.14 -25.07
CA SER A 338 -3.60 -0.36 -24.66
C SER A 338 -3.39 1.15 -24.77
N TRP A 339 -2.15 1.59 -24.99
CA TRP A 339 -1.71 3.00 -24.95
C TRP A 339 -2.04 3.73 -23.63
N GLY A 340 -2.30 2.96 -22.56
CA GLY A 340 -2.67 3.47 -21.24
C GLY A 340 -4.15 3.37 -20.91
N TYR A 341 -5.05 3.15 -21.88
CA TYR A 341 -6.50 3.17 -21.64
C TYR A 341 -7.06 1.95 -20.89
N GLN A 342 -6.22 0.96 -20.55
CA GLN A 342 -6.60 -0.16 -19.70
C GLN A 342 -5.85 -0.08 -18.36
N VAL A 343 -6.27 0.85 -17.51
CA VAL A 343 -5.61 1.20 -16.24
C VAL A 343 -5.89 0.16 -15.16
N THR A 344 -4.86 -0.20 -14.38
CA THR A 344 -5.00 -1.04 -13.18
C THR A 344 -4.50 -0.36 -11.90
N GLY A 345 -3.60 0.62 -11.99
CA GLY A 345 -3.12 1.42 -10.85
C GLY A 345 -3.44 2.90 -11.05
N PHE A 346 -4.63 3.31 -10.58
CA PHE A 346 -5.19 4.63 -10.86
C PHE A 346 -4.44 5.77 -10.17
N PHE A 347 -3.82 5.51 -9.02
CA PHE A 347 -3.15 6.49 -8.17
C PHE A 347 -1.62 6.49 -8.31
N ALA A 348 -1.07 5.79 -9.31
CA ALA A 348 0.37 5.74 -9.56
C ALA A 348 0.68 6.10 -11.01
N PRO A 349 1.62 7.03 -11.27
CA PRO A 349 2.19 7.18 -12.60
C PRO A 349 2.95 5.90 -12.96
N THR A 350 2.91 5.51 -14.23
CA THR A 350 3.51 4.25 -14.66
C THR A 350 5.01 4.24 -14.39
N SER A 351 5.46 3.14 -13.82
CA SER A 351 6.86 2.86 -13.48
C SER A 351 7.78 2.73 -14.72
N ARG A 352 7.20 2.62 -15.94
CA ARG A 352 7.94 2.51 -17.21
C ARG A 352 8.96 3.64 -17.43
N PHE A 353 8.64 4.84 -16.97
CA PHE A 353 9.44 6.04 -17.23
C PHE A 353 10.16 6.55 -15.98
N GLY A 354 10.00 5.88 -14.83
CA GLY A 354 10.66 6.26 -13.59
C GLY A 354 9.74 6.33 -12.39
N ALA A 355 10.26 6.92 -11.31
CA ALA A 355 9.57 7.06 -10.03
C ALA A 355 8.56 8.23 -10.03
N PRO A 356 7.59 8.23 -9.10
CA PRO A 356 6.62 9.33 -8.91
C PRO A 356 7.22 10.74 -8.90
N GLU A 357 8.30 10.97 -8.16
CA GLU A 357 8.97 12.28 -8.07
C GLU A 357 9.61 12.71 -9.38
N GLN A 358 9.97 11.78 -10.26
CA GLN A 358 10.50 12.12 -11.58
C GLN A 358 9.36 12.60 -12.49
N PHE A 359 8.14 12.07 -12.32
CA PHE A 359 6.96 12.62 -13.00
C PHE A 359 6.57 14.00 -12.43
N MET A 360 6.66 14.20 -11.11
CA MET A 360 6.48 15.53 -10.51
C MET A 360 7.49 16.53 -11.08
N ALA A 361 8.77 16.15 -11.17
CA ALA A 361 9.80 16.98 -11.78
C ALA A 361 9.53 17.31 -13.26
N PHE A 362 8.92 16.37 -14.00
CA PHE A 362 8.52 16.62 -15.38
C PHE A 362 7.41 17.68 -15.47
N VAL A 363 6.38 17.59 -14.62
CA VAL A 363 5.30 18.59 -14.56
C VAL A 363 5.84 19.94 -14.08
N ASP A 364 6.66 19.98 -13.04
CA ASP A 364 7.30 21.20 -12.52
C ASP A 364 8.12 21.90 -13.61
N ALA A 365 8.93 21.13 -14.36
CA ALA A 365 9.69 21.67 -15.49
C ALA A 365 8.78 22.21 -16.61
N CYS A 366 7.63 21.59 -16.87
CA CYS A 366 6.65 22.14 -17.82
C CYS A 366 6.12 23.49 -17.34
N HIS A 367 5.77 23.60 -16.05
CA HIS A 367 5.26 24.85 -15.47
C HIS A 367 6.31 25.97 -15.50
N GLN A 368 7.56 25.67 -15.15
CA GLN A 368 8.68 26.61 -15.27
C GLN A 368 8.93 27.03 -16.73
N ALA A 369 8.64 26.14 -17.68
CA ALA A 369 8.66 26.40 -19.11
C ALA A 369 7.40 27.11 -19.65
N ASN A 370 6.44 27.46 -18.78
CA ASN A 370 5.13 28.02 -19.11
C ASN A 370 4.25 27.13 -20.02
N ILE A 371 4.34 25.82 -19.85
CA ILE A 371 3.55 24.81 -20.55
C ILE A 371 2.62 24.14 -19.55
N GLY A 372 1.32 24.13 -19.84
CA GLY A 372 0.36 23.38 -19.02
C GLY A 372 0.33 21.89 -19.37
N VAL A 373 -0.01 21.05 -18.41
CA VAL A 373 -0.07 19.59 -18.55
C VAL A 373 -1.51 19.11 -18.40
N ILE A 374 -2.05 18.54 -19.46
CA ILE A 374 -3.36 17.87 -19.47
C ILE A 374 -3.12 16.36 -19.43
N LEU A 375 -3.93 15.63 -18.66
CA LEU A 375 -3.86 14.18 -18.57
C LEU A 375 -5.15 13.54 -19.11
N ASP A 376 -5.00 12.56 -20.00
CA ASP A 376 -6.08 11.63 -20.29
C ASP A 376 -6.40 10.80 -19.04
N TRP A 377 -7.61 11.00 -18.52
CA TRP A 377 -8.15 10.31 -17.37
C TRP A 377 -9.18 9.27 -17.84
N VAL A 378 -9.11 8.06 -17.30
CA VAL A 378 -9.86 6.89 -17.82
C VAL A 378 -10.89 6.37 -16.79
N PRO A 379 -11.97 7.11 -16.49
CA PRO A 379 -13.01 6.69 -15.54
C PRO A 379 -14.08 5.79 -16.17
N ALA A 380 -14.02 5.53 -17.48
CA ALA A 380 -15.08 4.84 -18.22
C ALA A 380 -15.09 3.31 -17.97
N HIS A 381 -13.91 2.70 -17.82
CA HIS A 381 -13.77 1.26 -17.67
C HIS A 381 -12.41 0.88 -17.08
N PHE A 382 -12.25 -0.39 -16.75
CA PHE A 382 -10.99 -1.00 -16.32
C PHE A 382 -10.90 -2.45 -16.84
N PRO A 383 -9.71 -3.03 -17.02
CA PRO A 383 -9.58 -4.37 -17.59
C PRO A 383 -9.87 -5.48 -16.57
N THR A 384 -9.97 -6.73 -17.03
CA THR A 384 -10.32 -7.88 -16.19
C THR A 384 -9.13 -8.49 -15.44
N ASP A 385 -7.94 -7.90 -15.52
CA ASP A 385 -6.72 -8.39 -14.89
C ASP A 385 -6.92 -8.68 -13.39
N GLN A 386 -6.52 -9.89 -12.98
CA GLN A 386 -6.81 -10.39 -11.64
C GLN A 386 -6.13 -9.56 -10.54
N HIS A 387 -4.97 -8.96 -10.78
CA HIS A 387 -4.31 -8.09 -9.79
C HIS A 387 -5.01 -6.75 -9.61
N GLY A 388 -5.82 -6.30 -10.59
CA GLY A 388 -6.54 -5.03 -10.56
C GLY A 388 -7.89 -5.10 -9.84
N LEU A 389 -8.82 -4.22 -10.22
CA LEU A 389 -10.10 -4.00 -9.51
C LEU A 389 -11.16 -5.08 -9.75
N SER A 390 -10.99 -5.94 -10.77
CA SER A 390 -11.95 -6.97 -11.16
C SER A 390 -12.29 -7.92 -10.00
N PHE A 391 -13.58 -8.06 -9.65
CA PHE A 391 -14.05 -9.00 -8.64
C PHE A 391 -13.30 -8.91 -7.29
N PHE A 392 -13.02 -7.67 -6.87
CA PHE A 392 -11.98 -7.34 -5.89
C PHE A 392 -12.03 -8.14 -4.58
N ASP A 393 -13.21 -8.21 -3.94
CA ASP A 393 -13.42 -8.87 -2.65
C ASP A 393 -14.24 -10.17 -2.75
N GLY A 394 -14.26 -10.78 -3.93
CA GLY A 394 -15.12 -11.92 -4.25
C GLY A 394 -16.55 -11.55 -4.62
N THR A 395 -16.83 -10.27 -4.85
CA THR A 395 -18.07 -9.73 -5.39
C THR A 395 -17.81 -8.74 -6.52
N HIS A 396 -18.86 -8.35 -7.25
CA HIS A 396 -18.79 -7.21 -8.17
C HIS A 396 -18.75 -5.90 -7.39
N LEU A 397 -17.54 -5.54 -6.95
CA LEU A 397 -17.31 -4.45 -6.01
C LEU A 397 -17.23 -3.11 -6.73
N TYR A 398 -16.23 -2.97 -7.62
CA TYR A 398 -15.99 -1.77 -8.42
C TYR A 398 -16.84 -1.77 -9.69
N GLU A 399 -17.00 -2.93 -10.33
CA GLU A 399 -17.86 -3.10 -11.49
C GLU A 399 -19.33 -3.32 -11.11
N HIS A 400 -20.24 -2.99 -12.03
CA HIS A 400 -21.66 -3.28 -11.83
C HIS A 400 -21.94 -4.80 -11.99
N ALA A 401 -22.73 -5.37 -11.07
CA ALA A 401 -22.99 -6.82 -11.06
C ALA A 401 -23.80 -7.33 -12.27
N ASP A 402 -24.69 -6.50 -12.82
CA ASP A 402 -25.39 -6.77 -14.07
C ASP A 402 -24.45 -6.55 -15.27
N PRO A 403 -24.08 -7.59 -16.04
CA PRO A 403 -23.14 -7.45 -17.15
C PRO A 403 -23.61 -6.49 -18.25
N ARG A 404 -24.93 -6.26 -18.37
CA ARG A 404 -25.50 -5.30 -19.32
C ARG A 404 -25.11 -3.85 -19.02
N LEU A 405 -24.70 -3.59 -17.78
CA LEU A 405 -24.26 -2.30 -17.28
C LEU A 405 -22.79 -2.30 -16.84
N GLY A 406 -22.25 -3.48 -16.49
CA GLY A 406 -20.92 -3.65 -15.88
C GLY A 406 -19.84 -4.17 -16.82
N THR A 407 -20.13 -4.36 -18.10
CA THR A 407 -19.15 -4.82 -19.08
C THR A 407 -19.23 -3.99 -20.35
N GLN A 408 -18.09 -3.83 -21.04
CA GLN A 408 -18.04 -3.32 -22.40
C GLN A 408 -17.61 -4.44 -23.35
N PRO A 409 -18.56 -5.17 -23.96
CA PRO A 409 -18.28 -6.44 -24.64
C PRO A 409 -17.29 -6.32 -25.80
N ASP A 410 -17.34 -5.21 -26.55
CA ASP A 410 -16.46 -4.98 -27.70
C ASP A 410 -15.00 -4.78 -27.30
N TRP A 411 -14.75 -4.36 -26.05
CA TRP A 411 -13.40 -4.10 -25.52
C TRP A 411 -12.92 -5.19 -24.56
N GLY A 412 -13.83 -6.04 -24.08
CA GLY A 412 -13.52 -7.06 -23.07
C GLY A 412 -13.19 -6.48 -21.70
N THR A 413 -13.72 -5.29 -21.38
CA THR A 413 -13.44 -4.56 -20.12
C THR A 413 -14.67 -4.49 -19.21
N LEU A 414 -14.44 -4.09 -17.96
CA LEU A 414 -15.47 -3.88 -16.94
C LEU A 414 -15.78 -2.40 -16.78
N VAL A 415 -17.05 -2.09 -16.52
CA VAL A 415 -17.56 -0.72 -16.33
C VAL A 415 -17.81 -0.49 -14.84
N PHE A 416 -17.34 0.66 -14.34
CA PHE A 416 -17.51 1.05 -12.94
C PHE A 416 -19.00 1.17 -12.56
N ASN A 417 -19.33 0.76 -11.34
CA ASN A 417 -20.64 1.00 -10.74
C ASN A 417 -20.72 2.42 -10.19
N TYR A 418 -20.95 3.41 -11.06
CA TYR A 418 -21.03 4.83 -10.68
C TYR A 418 -22.13 5.15 -9.65
N GLY A 419 -23.14 4.27 -9.52
CA GLY A 419 -24.21 4.40 -8.54
C GLY A 419 -23.78 4.09 -7.10
N ARG A 420 -22.65 3.39 -6.93
CA ARG A 420 -22.12 3.03 -5.62
C ARG A 420 -21.25 4.16 -5.04
N ASN A 421 -21.51 4.53 -3.79
CA ASN A 421 -20.92 5.69 -3.13
C ASN A 421 -19.39 5.65 -3.13
N GLU A 422 -18.83 4.53 -2.72
CA GLU A 422 -17.39 4.33 -2.54
C GLU A 422 -16.67 4.24 -3.91
N VAL A 423 -17.33 3.70 -4.94
CA VAL A 423 -16.80 3.67 -6.31
C VAL A 423 -16.77 5.07 -6.91
N ARG A 424 -17.85 5.84 -6.75
CA ARG A 424 -17.90 7.25 -7.16
C ARG A 424 -16.83 8.06 -6.42
N GLN A 425 -16.68 7.84 -5.12
CA GLN A 425 -15.66 8.48 -4.29
C GLN A 425 -14.25 8.12 -4.74
N PHE A 426 -13.97 6.85 -5.06
CA PHE A 426 -12.69 6.41 -5.61
C PHE A 426 -12.32 7.19 -6.88
N LEU A 427 -13.25 7.32 -7.83
CA LEU A 427 -13.03 8.05 -9.08
C LEU A 427 -12.87 9.56 -8.86
N ILE A 428 -13.72 10.19 -8.04
CA ILE A 428 -13.59 11.62 -7.71
C ILE A 428 -12.27 11.89 -7.00
N GLY A 429 -11.92 11.05 -6.03
CA GLY A 429 -10.65 11.14 -5.32
C GLY A 429 -9.46 10.96 -6.26
N ASN A 430 -9.57 10.10 -7.27
CA ASN A 430 -8.53 9.92 -8.27
C ASN A 430 -8.34 11.16 -9.18
N ALA A 431 -9.43 11.75 -9.66
CA ALA A 431 -9.35 12.99 -10.43
C ALA A 431 -8.68 14.11 -9.61
N LEU A 432 -9.10 14.27 -8.35
CA LEU A 432 -8.52 15.26 -7.44
C LEU A 432 -7.06 14.96 -7.07
N PHE A 433 -6.68 13.69 -6.98
CA PHE A 433 -5.32 13.26 -6.67
C PHE A 433 -4.31 13.75 -7.72
N TRP A 434 -4.63 13.62 -9.01
CA TRP A 434 -3.76 14.13 -10.08
C TRP A 434 -3.60 15.66 -10.02
N LEU A 435 -4.67 16.38 -9.68
CA LEU A 435 -4.64 17.84 -9.53
C LEU A 435 -3.88 18.28 -8.26
N ASP A 436 -4.02 17.54 -7.16
CA ASP A 436 -3.45 17.84 -5.84
C ASP A 436 -1.97 17.45 -5.75
N LYS A 437 -1.63 16.18 -6.04
CA LYS A 437 -0.29 15.62 -5.80
C LYS A 437 0.66 15.79 -6.97
N TYR A 438 0.14 15.90 -8.20
CA TYR A 438 0.95 16.04 -9.41
C TYR A 438 0.75 17.37 -10.13
N HIS A 439 -0.03 18.28 -9.55
CA HIS A 439 -0.25 19.63 -10.07
C HIS A 439 -0.77 19.68 -11.53
N ILE A 440 -1.38 18.59 -12.03
CA ILE A 440 -1.92 18.49 -13.38
C ILE A 440 -2.93 19.62 -13.63
N ASP A 441 -2.90 20.24 -14.81
CA ASP A 441 -3.65 21.45 -15.11
C ASP A 441 -5.08 21.19 -15.58
N GLY A 442 -5.32 20.04 -16.21
CA GLY A 442 -6.62 19.64 -16.74
C GLY A 442 -6.70 18.14 -16.99
N LEU A 443 -7.93 17.64 -17.12
CA LEU A 443 -8.21 16.25 -17.43
C LEU A 443 -9.03 16.18 -18.73
N ARG A 444 -8.63 15.29 -19.64
CA ARG A 444 -9.48 14.88 -20.77
C ARG A 444 -10.07 13.51 -20.46
N VAL A 445 -11.35 13.32 -20.79
CA VAL A 445 -12.02 12.01 -20.66
C VAL A 445 -12.29 11.50 -22.06
N ASP A 446 -11.80 10.31 -22.37
CA ASP A 446 -12.13 9.61 -23.60
C ASP A 446 -13.51 8.93 -23.52
N ALA A 447 -14.18 8.81 -24.67
CA ALA A 447 -15.39 7.99 -24.85
C ALA A 447 -16.49 8.21 -23.78
N VAL A 448 -16.88 9.47 -23.54
CA VAL A 448 -17.90 9.92 -22.55
C VAL A 448 -19.31 9.41 -22.86
#